data_AF-A0A1B9XYV6-F1
#
_entry.id   AF-A0A1B9XYV6-F1
#
_cell.length_a   1.000
_cell.length_b   1.000
_cell.length_c   1.000
_cell.angle_alpha   90.00
_cell.angle_beta   90.00
_cell.angle_gamma   90.00
#
_symmetry.space_group_name_H-M   'P 1'
#
loop_
_entity.id
_entity.type
_entity.pdbx_description
1 polymer ?
#
loop_
_entity_poly.entity_id
_entity_poly.type
_entity_poly.pdbx_seq_one_letter_code
_entity_poly.pdbx_strand_id
1 'polypeptide(L)'
;MEKMKNQSEKYLKAQKRVEDIKSFYKHLAVYVLVNLFFIGRRIYKDIQFGASVKEALTEASNYKLFFIWGLFLIFHAISTFGIVNLLGKNWEERKIKEYMEKN
;
A
#
# COMPACT_ATOMS: atom_id res chain seq x y z
N MET A 1 8.78 33.94 -19.48
CA MET A 1 7.47 33.33 -19.19
C MET A 1 7.50 31.81 -19.17
N GLU A 2 8.10 31.14 -20.17
CA GLU A 2 8.15 29.67 -20.27
C GLU A 2 8.85 28.96 -19.10
N LYS A 3 10.02 29.47 -18.65
CA LYS A 3 10.75 28.89 -17.50
C LYS A 3 9.96 28.92 -16.19
N MET A 4 9.21 30.00 -15.92
CA MET A 4 8.35 30.11 -14.74
C MET A 4 7.18 29.12 -14.77
N LYS A 5 6.52 28.97 -15.94
CA LYS A 5 5.44 27.98 -16.14
C LYS A 5 5.93 26.54 -15.87
N ASN A 6 7.11 26.19 -16.40
CA ASN A 6 7.72 24.87 -16.21
C ASN A 6 8.11 24.61 -14.75
N GLN A 7 8.61 25.62 -14.01
CA GLN A 7 8.87 25.49 -12.58
C GLN A 7 7.58 25.31 -11.76
N SER A 8 6.52 26.06 -12.06
CA SER A 8 5.23 25.88 -11.36
C SER A 8 4.61 24.50 -11.60
N GLU A 9 4.69 23.97 -12.81
CA GLU A 9 4.16 22.64 -13.14
C GLU A 9 4.93 21.52 -12.44
N LYS A 10 6.27 21.62 -12.37
CA LYS A 10 7.11 20.67 -11.62
C LYS A 10 6.80 20.71 -10.13
N TYR A 11 6.63 21.90 -9.56
CA TYR A 11 6.25 22.08 -8.16
C TYR A 11 4.87 21.46 -7.87
N LEU A 12 3.88 21.72 -8.73
CA LEU A 12 2.52 21.18 -8.56
C LEU A 12 2.50 19.64 -8.64
N LYS A 13 3.29 19.04 -9.54
CA LYS A 13 3.46 17.58 -9.63
C LYS A 13 4.10 17.00 -8.36
N ALA A 14 5.14 17.65 -7.85
CA ALA A 14 5.80 17.23 -6.62
C ALA A 14 4.86 17.34 -5.40
N GLN A 15 4.08 18.41 -5.31
CA GLN A 15 3.09 18.60 -4.26
C GLN A 15 2.01 17.50 -4.29
N LYS A 16 1.44 17.23 -5.47
CA LYS A 16 0.45 16.16 -5.65
C LYS A 16 1.01 14.80 -5.24
N ARG A 17 2.27 14.52 -5.60
CA ARG A 17 2.94 13.28 -5.20
C ARG A 17 3.07 13.14 -3.68
N VAL A 18 3.40 14.23 -2.98
CA VAL A 18 3.47 14.23 -1.50
C VAL A 18 2.09 13.99 -0.88
N GLU A 19 1.04 14.58 -1.45
CA GLU A 19 -0.34 14.38 -1.01
C GLU A 19 -0.80 12.92 -1.20
N ASP A 20 -0.52 12.33 -2.36
CA ASP A 20 -0.84 10.93 -2.65
C ASP A 20 -0.14 9.98 -1.66
N ILE A 21 1.14 10.22 -1.36
CA ILE A 21 1.90 9.43 -0.38
C ILE A 21 1.30 9.59 1.03
N LYS A 22 0.96 10.81 1.45
CA LYS A 22 0.30 11.05 2.74
C LYS A 22 -1.05 10.33 2.82
N SER A 23 -1.81 10.34 1.74
CA SER A 23 -3.11 9.64 1.65
C SER A 23 -2.94 8.13 1.85
N PHE A 24 -1.96 7.53 1.17
CA PHE A 24 -1.63 6.11 1.36
C PHE A 24 -1.27 5.79 2.81
N TYR A 25 -0.39 6.57 3.45
CA TYR A 25 0.00 6.32 4.84
C TYR A 25 -1.17 6.46 5.82
N LYS A 26 -2.10 7.40 5.59
CA LYS A 26 -3.32 7.49 6.39
C LYS A 26 -4.15 6.20 6.25
N HIS A 27 -4.34 5.73 5.03
CA HIS A 27 -5.11 4.50 4.78
C HIS A 27 -4.42 3.26 5.37
N LEU A 28 -3.10 3.14 5.20
CA LEU A 28 -2.29 2.09 5.82
C LEU A 28 -2.39 2.12 7.35
N ALA A 29 -2.30 3.29 7.96
CA ALA A 29 -2.41 3.43 9.42
C ALA A 29 -3.79 2.98 9.92
N VAL A 30 -4.87 3.43 9.27
CA VAL A 30 -6.24 3.01 9.60
C VAL A 30 -6.40 1.49 9.43
N TYR A 31 -5.90 0.94 8.32
CA TYR A 31 -5.90 -0.50 8.07
C TYR A 31 -5.21 -1.25 9.21
N VAL A 32 -3.99 -0.87 9.59
CA VAL A 32 -3.25 -1.54 10.67
C VAL A 32 -4.00 -1.46 12.00
N LEU A 33 -4.48 -0.27 12.40
CA LEU A 33 -5.18 -0.08 13.67
C LEU A 33 -6.47 -0.90 13.76
N VAL A 34 -7.28 -0.87 12.70
CA VAL A 34 -8.54 -1.62 12.64
C VAL A 34 -8.28 -3.12 12.71
N ASN A 35 -7.31 -3.62 11.95
CA ASN A 35 -6.97 -5.04 11.95
C ASN A 35 -6.42 -5.51 13.31
N LEU A 36 -5.53 -4.74 13.93
CA LEU A 36 -5.02 -5.03 15.27
C LEU A 36 -6.16 -5.10 16.29
N PHE A 37 -7.11 -4.16 16.23
CA PHE A 37 -8.28 -4.17 17.11
C PHE A 37 -9.14 -5.44 16.91
N PHE A 38 -9.43 -5.83 15.67
CA PHE A 38 -10.23 -7.03 15.39
C PHE A 38 -9.51 -8.33 15.78
N ILE A 39 -8.20 -8.43 15.50
CA ILE A 39 -7.36 -9.57 15.90
C ILE A 39 -7.34 -9.68 17.42
N GLY A 40 -7.04 -8.58 18.12
CA GLY A 40 -7.02 -8.54 19.57
C GLY A 40 -8.35 -8.96 20.19
N ARG A 41 -9.47 -8.45 19.63
CA ARG A 41 -10.82 -8.81 20.09
C ARG A 41 -11.15 -10.30 19.84
N ARG A 42 -10.71 -10.87 18.72
CA ARG A 42 -10.92 -12.31 18.43
C ARG A 42 -10.09 -13.18 19.35
N ILE A 43 -8.79 -12.92 19.45
CA ILE A 43 -7.89 -13.65 20.36
C ILE A 43 -8.40 -13.60 21.80
N TYR A 44 -8.83 -12.42 22.26
CA TYR A 44 -9.41 -12.27 23.60
C TYR A 44 -10.63 -13.16 23.79
N LYS A 45 -11.54 -13.21 22.81
CA LYS A 45 -12.70 -14.11 22.87
C LYS A 45 -12.28 -15.57 22.88
N ASP A 46 -11.39 -15.98 21.99
CA ASP A 46 -10.95 -17.38 21.88
C ASP A 46 -10.34 -17.87 23.21
N ILE A 47 -9.52 -17.03 23.86
CA ILE A 47 -8.97 -17.32 25.19
C ILE A 47 -10.08 -17.44 26.25
N GLN A 48 -11.07 -16.54 26.25
CA GLN A 48 -12.21 -16.61 27.17
C GLN A 48 -13.06 -17.88 26.97
N PHE A 49 -13.13 -18.41 25.75
CA PHE A 49 -13.83 -19.67 25.44
C PHE A 49 -12.96 -20.93 25.66
N GLY A 50 -11.77 -20.78 26.25
CA GLY A 50 -10.93 -21.89 26.68
C GLY A 50 -9.78 -22.24 25.73
N ALA A 51 -9.56 -21.49 24.65
CA ALA A 51 -8.39 -21.69 23.80
C ALA A 51 -7.12 -21.22 24.52
N SER A 52 -6.01 -21.92 24.30
CA SER A 52 -4.71 -21.42 24.71
C SER A 52 -4.31 -20.19 23.89
N VAL A 53 -3.41 -19.36 24.44
CA VAL A 53 -2.86 -18.19 23.73
C VAL A 53 -2.26 -18.58 22.37
N LYS A 54 -1.62 -19.75 22.30
CA LYS A 54 -1.01 -20.27 21.08
C LYS A 54 -2.08 -20.59 20.03
N GLU A 55 -3.14 -21.31 20.41
CA GLU A 55 -4.24 -21.67 19.50
C GLU A 55 -4.95 -20.42 18.96
N ALA A 56 -5.29 -19.48 19.84
CA ALA A 56 -5.95 -18.23 19.46
C ALA A 56 -5.13 -17.38 18.47
N LEU A 57 -3.80 -17.38 18.61
CA LEU A 57 -2.88 -16.68 17.69
C LEU A 57 -2.72 -17.40 16.35
N THR A 58 -2.66 -18.74 16.35
CA THR A 58 -2.39 -19.53 15.14
C THR A 58 -3.63 -19.84 14.30
N GLU A 59 -4.83 -19.56 14.82
CA GLU A 59 -6.09 -19.82 14.15
C GLU A 59 -6.25 -18.97 12.87
N ALA A 60 -6.04 -19.59 11.71
CA ALA A 60 -6.03 -18.91 10.41
C ALA A 60 -7.37 -18.24 10.07
N SER A 61 -8.49 -18.75 10.60
CA SER A 61 -9.80 -18.14 10.40
C SER A 61 -9.93 -16.74 11.01
N ASN A 62 -9.05 -16.37 11.95
CA ASN A 62 -8.96 -15.03 12.53
C ASN A 62 -8.44 -13.97 11.55
N TYR A 63 -7.85 -14.39 10.43
CA TYR A 63 -7.20 -13.50 9.48
C TYR A 63 -7.88 -13.36 8.12
N LYS A 64 -8.96 -14.11 7.86
CA LYS A 64 -9.63 -14.14 6.54
C LYS A 64 -10.13 -12.78 6.05
N LEU A 65 -10.67 -11.95 6.94
CA LEU A 65 -11.18 -10.60 6.60
C LEU A 65 -10.07 -9.66 6.09
N PHE A 66 -8.81 -9.95 6.41
CA PHE A 66 -7.68 -9.08 6.08
C PHE A 66 -7.21 -9.23 4.64
N PHE A 67 -7.46 -10.39 4.02
CA PHE A 67 -7.03 -10.63 2.64
C PHE A 67 -7.71 -9.72 1.62
N ILE A 68 -9.02 -9.47 1.78
CA ILE A 68 -9.77 -8.61 0.85
C ILE A 68 -9.33 -7.15 0.98
N TRP A 69 -9.20 -6.65 2.21
CA TRP A 69 -8.76 -5.27 2.44
C TRP A 69 -7.27 -5.06 2.12
N GLY A 70 -6.44 -6.09 2.33
CA GLY A 70 -5.05 -6.10 1.92
C GLY A 70 -4.88 -5.93 0.41
N LEU A 71 -5.75 -6.55 -0.40
CA LEU A 71 -5.75 -6.36 -1.85
C LEU A 71 -6.02 -4.90 -2.25
N PHE A 72 -7.02 -4.24 -1.65
CA PHE A 72 -7.27 -2.81 -1.90
C PHE A 72 -6.08 -1.93 -1.52
N LEU A 73 -5.42 -2.24 -0.41
CA LEU A 73 -4.23 -1.52 0.04
C LEU A 73 -3.05 -1.70 -0.94
N ILE A 74 -2.88 -2.90 -1.52
CA ILE A 74 -1.88 -3.17 -2.55
C ILE A 74 -2.17 -2.35 -3.81
N PHE A 75 -3.43 -2.32 -4.29
CA PHE A 75 -3.79 -1.49 -5.44
C PHE A 75 -3.54 0.00 -5.16
N HIS A 76 -3.85 0.48 -3.95
CA HIS A 76 -3.56 1.86 -3.57
C HIS A 76 -2.06 2.12 -3.54
N ALA A 77 -1.24 1.21 -3.00
CA ALA A 77 0.21 1.33 -3.02
C ALA A 77 0.75 1.40 -4.46
N ILE A 78 0.25 0.54 -5.35
CA ILE A 78 0.64 0.54 -6.76
C ILE A 78 0.25 1.86 -7.44
N SER A 79 -0.93 2.41 -7.15
CA SER A 79 -1.36 3.70 -7.70
C SER A 79 -0.54 4.87 -7.14
N THR A 80 -0.28 4.88 -5.83
CA THR A 80 0.44 5.95 -5.14
C THR A 80 1.93 5.95 -5.43
N PHE A 81 2.57 4.79 -5.53
CA PHE A 81 4.01 4.72 -5.80
C PHE A 81 4.30 4.51 -7.29
N GLY A 82 3.37 3.95 -8.05
CA GLY A 82 3.59 3.48 -9.41
C GLY A 82 4.30 2.13 -9.41
N ILE A 83 3.94 1.26 -10.37
CA ILE A 83 4.67 0.01 -10.64
C ILE A 83 6.16 0.31 -10.91
N VAL A 84 6.44 1.45 -11.55
CA VAL A 84 7.78 1.87 -11.99
C VAL A 84 8.72 2.18 -10.81
N ASN A 85 8.24 2.77 -9.71
CA ASN A 85 9.07 2.94 -8.51
C ASN A 85 9.26 1.64 -7.72
N LEU A 86 8.34 0.68 -7.83
CA LEU A 86 8.45 -0.64 -7.17
C LEU A 86 9.40 -1.58 -7.94
N LEU A 87 9.40 -1.53 -9.28
CA LEU A 87 10.27 -2.33 -10.14
C LEU A 87 11.64 -1.68 -10.42
N GLY A 88 11.81 -0.42 -10.00
CA GLY A 88 13.04 0.35 -10.13
C GLY A 88 13.25 0.97 -11.52
N LYS A 89 14.11 1.99 -11.55
CA LYS A 89 14.50 2.76 -12.76
C LYS A 89 14.96 1.86 -13.93
N ASN A 90 15.58 0.72 -13.60
CA ASN A 90 16.06 -0.27 -14.56
C ASN A 90 14.93 -0.91 -15.39
N TRP A 91 13.72 -1.07 -14.82
CA TRP A 91 12.58 -1.61 -15.58
C TRP A 91 12.10 -0.61 -16.64
N GLU A 92 12.10 0.67 -16.29
CA GLU A 92 11.69 1.76 -17.19
C GLU A 92 12.66 1.90 -18.37
N GLU A 93 13.97 1.93 -18.07
CA GLU A 93 15.02 1.96 -19.10
C GLU A 93 14.96 0.74 -20.02
N ARG A 94 14.72 -0.45 -19.48
CA ARG A 94 14.57 -1.68 -20.27
C ARG A 94 13.35 -1.62 -21.19
N LYS A 95 12.22 -1.10 -20.70
CA LYS A 95 11.00 -0.96 -21.52
C LYS A 95 11.17 0.05 -22.64
N ILE A 96 11.80 1.20 -22.37
CA ILE A 96 12.11 2.19 -23.41
C ILE A 96 13.00 1.56 -24.49
N LYS A 97 14.01 0.77 -24.08
CA LYS A 97 14.89 0.05 -25.02
C LYS A 97 14.13 -0.98 -25.87
N GLU A 98 13.23 -1.77 -25.27
CA GLU A 98 12.35 -2.70 -26.00
C GLU A 98 11.46 -2.00 -27.04
N TYR A 99 10.94 -0.81 -26.73
CA TYR A 99 10.11 -0.05 -27.67
C TYR A 99 10.93 0.60 -28.80
N MET A 100 12.19 0.94 -28.55
CA MET A 100 13.11 1.45 -29.57
C MET A 100 13.64 0.34 -30.49
N GLU A 101 13.79 -0.90 -30.00
CA GLU A 101 14.22 -2.06 -30.80
C GLU A 101 13.06 -2.73 -31.57
N LYS A 102 11.81 -2.48 -31.16
CA LYS A 102 10.60 -2.93 -31.89
C LYS A 102 10.14 -1.97 -32.99
N ASN A 103 10.84 -0.86 -33.19
CA ASN A 103 10.69 0.05 -34.33
C ASN A 103 12.02 0.13 -35.09
#